data_AF-A0A699JQ27-F1
#
_entry.id   AF-A0A699JQ27-F1
#
_cell.length_a   1.000
_cell.length_b   1.000
_cell.length_c   1.000
_cell.angle_alpha   90.00
_cell.angle_beta   90.00
_cell.angle_gamma   90.00
#
_symmetry.space_group_name_H-M   'P 1'
#
loop_
_entity.id
_entity.type
_entity.pdbx_description
1 polymer ?
#
loop_
_entity_poly.entity_id
_entity_poly.type
_entity_poly.pdbx_seq_one_letter_code
_entity_poly.pdbx_strand_id
1 'polypeptide(L)'
;AALEAPLVLNLDSSEYFSRPYGEDVVFIANDWHTAFLPCYLKSMYQLAGLYTSAKVAFCIHNIAYQGIFAFADFALLNLPDEFKSSFDFIDGNINWMKAVILESDKVLTVSPYYAEELVSAPDKGVELDNIIRKRGIKGIVNGMDEQEWNPMTDKFTSMKLTLNSRCHGHPLDDERGNKLVKSTSCPVTSNELAVLDLIRNSLKVDEHTTLLMPSFH
;
A
#
# COMPACT_ATOMS: atom_id res chain seq x y z
N ALA A 1 -8.19 15.78 -11.56
CA ALA A 1 -7.06 15.24 -12.32
C ALA A 1 -7.25 13.76 -12.65
N ALA A 2 -7.29 12.86 -11.67
CA ALA A 2 -7.46 11.41 -11.92
C ALA A 2 -8.74 11.05 -12.70
N LEU A 3 -9.85 11.74 -12.45
CA LEU A 3 -11.12 11.58 -13.18
C LEU A 3 -11.22 12.41 -14.47
N GLU A 4 -10.34 13.39 -14.66
CA GLU A 4 -10.41 14.30 -15.82
C GLU A 4 -9.48 13.85 -16.95
N ALA A 5 -8.27 13.41 -16.61
CA ALA A 5 -7.30 12.96 -17.60
C ALA A 5 -7.88 11.86 -18.53
N PRO A 6 -8.64 10.87 -18.03
CA PRO A 6 -9.21 9.85 -18.90
C PRO A 6 -10.33 10.35 -19.82
N LEU A 7 -10.99 11.47 -19.54
CA LEU A 7 -11.97 12.04 -20.46
C LEU A 7 -11.31 12.76 -21.66
N VAL A 8 -10.07 13.22 -21.49
CA VAL A 8 -9.36 14.03 -22.49
C VAL A 8 -8.44 13.18 -23.38
N LEU A 9 -8.09 11.98 -22.93
CA LEU A 9 -7.20 11.08 -23.66
C LEU A 9 -7.97 10.35 -24.77
N ASN A 10 -7.62 10.65 -26.03
CA ASN A 10 -8.07 9.88 -27.18
C ASN A 10 -7.15 8.66 -27.36
N LEU A 11 -7.70 7.45 -27.15
CA LEU A 11 -7.00 6.17 -27.35
C LEU A 11 -7.46 5.41 -28.61
N ASP A 12 -8.13 6.07 -29.55
CA ASP A 12 -8.66 5.46 -30.79
C ASP A 12 -7.57 4.79 -31.65
N SER A 13 -6.30 5.15 -31.44
CA SER A 13 -5.14 4.58 -32.13
C SER A 13 -4.53 3.34 -31.45
N SER A 14 -5.09 2.87 -30.33
CA SER A 14 -4.59 1.69 -29.62
C SER A 14 -5.11 0.39 -30.24
N GLU A 15 -4.22 -0.53 -30.60
CA GLU A 15 -4.62 -1.88 -31.05
C GLU A 15 -5.37 -2.67 -29.97
N TYR A 16 -5.28 -2.26 -28.70
CA TYR A 16 -5.89 -2.93 -27.55
C TYR A 16 -7.16 -2.22 -27.02
N PHE A 17 -7.46 -1.00 -27.47
CA PHE A 17 -8.57 -0.19 -26.96
C PHE A 17 -9.33 0.46 -28.12
N SER A 18 -10.59 0.05 -28.32
CA SER A 18 -11.47 0.53 -29.40
C SER A 18 -12.76 1.20 -28.89
N ARG A 19 -12.87 1.43 -27.58
CA ARG A 19 -14.00 2.09 -26.92
C ARG A 19 -13.59 3.49 -26.45
N PRO A 20 -14.53 4.45 -26.35
CA PRO A 20 -14.25 5.74 -25.72
C PRO A 20 -13.65 5.50 -24.33
N TYR A 21 -12.43 6.00 -24.15
CA TYR A 21 -11.68 5.84 -22.92
C TYR A 21 -12.50 6.48 -21.78
N GLY A 22 -12.82 5.69 -20.74
CA GLY A 22 -13.51 6.19 -19.55
C GLY A 22 -14.77 5.45 -19.12
N GLU A 23 -15.54 4.77 -19.96
CA GLU A 23 -16.78 4.14 -19.44
C GLU A 23 -16.54 2.80 -18.73
N ASP A 24 -15.68 1.93 -19.28
CA ASP A 24 -15.40 0.59 -18.75
C ASP A 24 -14.00 0.54 -18.13
N VAL A 25 -13.87 1.19 -16.97
CA VAL A 25 -12.57 1.34 -16.27
C VAL A 25 -12.70 1.03 -14.78
N VAL A 26 -11.60 0.54 -14.20
CA VAL A 26 -11.43 0.42 -12.76
C VAL A 26 -10.33 1.38 -12.31
N PHE A 27 -10.69 2.33 -11.48
CA PHE A 27 -9.72 3.21 -10.81
C PHE A 27 -9.11 2.48 -9.62
N ILE A 28 -7.78 2.52 -9.54
CA ILE A 28 -7.04 2.02 -8.38
C ILE A 28 -6.60 3.23 -7.56
N ALA A 29 -7.25 3.41 -6.42
CA ALA A 29 -6.98 4.48 -5.46
C ALA A 29 -5.98 3.96 -4.41
N ASN A 30 -4.80 4.58 -4.34
CA ASN A 30 -3.75 4.19 -3.41
C ASN A 30 -3.69 5.17 -2.22
N ASP A 31 -3.91 4.64 -1.02
CA ASP A 31 -3.90 5.36 0.27
C ASP A 31 -4.80 6.60 0.34
N TRP A 32 -4.84 7.20 1.53
CA TRP A 32 -5.73 8.31 1.87
C TRP A 32 -5.60 9.54 0.95
N HIS A 33 -4.45 9.73 0.30
CA HIS A 33 -4.23 10.82 -0.67
C HIS A 33 -5.24 10.79 -1.84
N THR A 34 -5.75 9.61 -2.18
CA THR A 34 -6.70 9.40 -3.29
C THR A 34 -8.13 9.17 -2.81
N ALA A 35 -8.40 9.38 -1.51
CA ALA A 35 -9.65 9.00 -0.87
C ALA A 35 -10.92 9.65 -1.45
N PHE A 36 -10.78 10.80 -2.09
CA PHE A 36 -11.92 11.52 -2.66
C PHE A 36 -12.44 10.93 -3.96
N LEU A 37 -11.63 10.10 -4.63
CA LEU A 37 -11.94 9.60 -5.96
C LEU A 37 -13.31 8.92 -6.06
N PRO A 38 -13.68 7.94 -5.20
CA PRO A 38 -15.01 7.32 -5.28
C PRO A 38 -16.13 8.28 -4.90
N CYS A 39 -15.88 9.27 -4.03
CA CYS A 39 -16.88 10.26 -3.64
C CYS A 39 -17.24 11.14 -4.85
N TYR A 40 -16.25 11.76 -5.48
CA TYR A 40 -16.47 12.59 -6.68
C TYR A 40 -17.03 11.78 -7.84
N LEU A 41 -16.52 10.56 -8.05
CA LEU A 41 -17.02 9.68 -9.11
C LEU A 41 -18.54 9.49 -8.99
N LYS A 42 -19.03 9.16 -7.80
CA LYS A 42 -20.47 8.96 -7.54
C LYS A 42 -21.25 10.28 -7.58
N SER A 43 -20.72 11.32 -6.94
CA SER A 43 -21.48 12.53 -6.63
C SER A 43 -21.50 13.58 -7.75
N MET A 44 -20.56 13.51 -8.70
CA MET A 44 -20.45 14.50 -9.77
C MET A 44 -20.50 13.82 -11.14
N TYR A 45 -19.63 12.85 -11.37
CA TYR A 45 -19.45 12.29 -12.72
C TYR A 45 -20.58 11.33 -13.10
N GLN A 46 -20.91 10.37 -12.22
CA GLN A 46 -21.98 9.41 -12.47
C GLN A 46 -23.35 10.09 -12.54
N LEU A 47 -23.60 11.12 -11.72
CA LEU A 47 -24.82 11.93 -11.82
C LEU A 47 -24.90 12.72 -13.13
N ALA A 48 -23.76 13.11 -13.70
CA ALA A 48 -23.68 13.76 -15.01
C ALA A 48 -23.72 12.78 -16.20
N GLY A 49 -23.89 11.47 -15.94
CA GLY A 49 -23.94 10.44 -16.99
C GLY A 49 -22.56 10.03 -17.53
N LEU A 50 -21.48 10.35 -16.83
CA LEU A 50 -20.10 9.95 -17.14
C LEU A 50 -19.67 8.80 -16.23
N TYR A 51 -18.79 7.91 -16.71
CA TYR A 51 -18.21 6.85 -15.88
C TYR A 51 -19.27 5.92 -15.25
N THR A 52 -20.36 5.69 -15.96
CA THR A 52 -21.57 5.06 -15.41
C THR A 52 -21.31 3.62 -14.95
N SER A 53 -20.43 2.90 -15.66
CA SER A 53 -19.97 1.56 -15.28
C SER A 53 -18.67 1.52 -14.49
N ALA A 54 -17.99 2.65 -14.30
CA ALA A 54 -16.68 2.68 -13.67
C ALA A 54 -16.72 2.21 -12.21
N LYS A 55 -15.62 1.60 -11.79
CA LYS A 55 -15.46 1.03 -10.43
C LYS A 55 -14.21 1.55 -9.77
N VAL A 56 -14.19 1.49 -8.43
CA VAL A 56 -13.05 1.92 -7.62
C VAL A 56 -12.57 0.78 -6.73
N ALA A 57 -11.31 0.40 -6.89
CA ALA A 57 -10.59 -0.43 -5.95
C ALA A 57 -9.65 0.45 -5.12
N PHE A 58 -9.78 0.41 -3.80
CA PHE A 58 -8.95 1.16 -2.87
C PHE A 58 -7.88 0.25 -2.26
N CYS A 59 -6.60 0.63 -2.31
CA CYS A 59 -5.48 -0.11 -1.77
C CYS A 59 -4.87 0.62 -0.55
N ILE A 60 -4.79 -0.09 0.57
CA ILE A 60 -4.19 0.39 1.83
C ILE A 60 -2.77 -0.17 1.92
N HIS A 61 -1.76 0.69 1.94
CA HIS A 61 -0.36 0.29 2.15
C HIS A 61 0.02 0.42 3.63
N ASN A 62 -0.54 1.41 4.33
CA ASN A 62 -0.28 1.62 5.75
C ASN A 62 -1.51 2.22 6.45
N ILE A 63 -2.10 1.48 7.37
CA ILE A 63 -3.32 1.87 8.08
C ILE A 63 -3.10 3.00 9.09
N ALA A 64 -1.86 3.24 9.52
CA ALA A 64 -1.54 4.30 10.47
C ALA A 64 -1.69 5.71 9.85
N TYR A 65 -1.55 5.81 8.52
CA TYR A 65 -1.71 7.08 7.79
C TYR A 65 -3.09 7.16 7.16
N GLN A 66 -4.03 7.80 7.86
CA GLN A 66 -5.45 7.79 7.47
C GLN A 66 -5.94 9.08 6.84
N GLY A 67 -5.18 10.18 6.94
CA GLY A 67 -5.65 11.51 6.57
C GLY A 67 -6.79 11.96 7.50
N ILE A 68 -6.47 12.19 8.77
CA ILE A 68 -7.41 12.72 9.77
C ILE A 68 -7.26 14.24 9.82
N PHE A 69 -8.38 14.94 9.66
CA PHE A 69 -8.44 16.40 9.59
C PHE A 69 -9.61 16.95 10.41
N ALA A 70 -9.66 18.26 10.65
CA ALA A 70 -10.76 18.87 11.39
C ALA A 70 -12.05 18.80 10.58
N PHE A 71 -13.21 18.62 11.24
CA PHE A 71 -14.48 18.54 10.51
C PHE A 71 -14.82 19.81 9.72
N ALA A 72 -14.32 20.98 10.15
CA ALA A 72 -14.45 22.23 9.41
C ALA A 72 -13.85 22.15 7.98
N ASP A 73 -12.83 21.30 7.78
CA ASP A 73 -12.16 21.14 6.49
C ASP A 73 -13.04 20.40 5.47
N PHE A 74 -14.12 19.73 5.89
CA PHE A 74 -15.06 19.07 4.97
C PHE A 74 -15.63 20.05 3.93
N ALA A 75 -15.88 21.29 4.33
CA ALA A 75 -16.39 22.32 3.41
C ALA A 75 -15.43 22.63 2.26
N LEU A 76 -14.12 22.44 2.47
CA LEU A 76 -13.09 22.65 1.44
C LEU A 76 -13.10 21.55 0.37
N LEU A 77 -13.70 20.39 0.67
CA LEU A 77 -13.77 19.26 -0.25
C LEU A 77 -14.82 19.47 -1.36
N ASN A 78 -15.72 20.45 -1.22
CA ASN A 78 -16.78 20.70 -2.19
C ASN A 78 -17.58 19.42 -2.54
N LEU A 79 -17.77 18.53 -1.56
CA LEU A 79 -18.58 17.32 -1.67
C LEU A 79 -19.99 17.57 -1.12
N PRO A 80 -21.02 16.90 -1.66
CA PRO A 80 -22.36 16.99 -1.10
C PRO A 80 -22.44 16.50 0.35
N ASP A 81 -23.37 17.08 1.11
CA ASP A 81 -23.56 16.80 2.54
C ASP A 81 -23.86 15.33 2.86
N GLU A 82 -24.39 14.57 1.89
CA GLU A 82 -24.66 13.14 2.03
C GLU A 82 -23.40 12.31 2.34
N PHE A 83 -22.22 12.78 1.95
CA PHE A 83 -20.95 12.12 2.25
C PHE A 83 -20.42 12.42 3.65
N LYS A 84 -20.98 13.40 4.39
CA LYS A 84 -20.46 13.77 5.72
C LYS A 84 -20.37 12.58 6.68
N SER A 85 -21.33 11.66 6.64
CA SER A 85 -21.34 10.45 7.47
C SER A 85 -20.22 9.48 7.12
N SER A 86 -19.87 9.36 5.83
CA SER A 86 -18.75 8.55 5.39
C SER A 86 -17.43 9.11 5.93
N PHE A 87 -17.30 10.44 6.01
CA PHE A 87 -16.11 11.11 6.53
C PHE A 87 -16.07 11.25 8.05
N ASP A 88 -17.18 11.15 8.77
CA ASP A 88 -17.20 11.39 10.23
C ASP A 88 -16.16 10.55 10.98
N PHE A 89 -15.60 11.09 12.04
CA PHE A 89 -14.64 10.36 12.86
C PHE A 89 -14.65 10.85 14.30
N ILE A 90 -13.85 10.18 15.12
CA ILE A 90 -13.72 10.42 16.56
C ILE A 90 -13.33 11.88 16.82
N ASP A 91 -13.82 12.43 17.94
CA ASP A 91 -13.53 13.79 18.42
C ASP A 91 -13.90 14.93 17.46
N GLY A 92 -14.90 14.71 16.61
CA GLY A 92 -15.34 15.74 15.65
C GLY A 92 -14.31 16.01 14.56
N ASN A 93 -13.50 15.00 14.23
CA ASN A 93 -12.63 15.01 13.06
C ASN A 93 -13.32 14.34 11.87
N ILE A 94 -12.72 14.51 10.69
CA ILE A 94 -13.01 13.71 9.51
C ILE A 94 -11.84 12.78 9.20
N ASN A 95 -12.15 11.62 8.64
CA ASN A 95 -11.17 10.60 8.28
C ASN A 95 -11.36 10.22 6.80
N TRP A 96 -10.37 10.57 5.99
CA TRP A 96 -10.44 10.36 4.55
C TRP A 96 -10.32 8.88 4.19
N MET A 97 -9.46 8.13 4.88
CA MET A 97 -9.33 6.68 4.68
C MET A 97 -10.64 5.95 5.00
N LYS A 98 -11.33 6.33 6.09
CA LYS A 98 -12.66 5.80 6.40
C LYS A 98 -13.63 6.02 5.25
N ALA A 99 -13.71 7.24 4.72
CA ALA A 99 -14.62 7.58 3.65
C ALA A 99 -14.37 6.73 2.39
N VAL A 100 -13.11 6.60 1.95
CA VAL A 100 -12.80 5.80 0.76
C VAL A 100 -13.03 4.31 0.96
N ILE A 101 -12.83 3.77 2.18
CA ILE A 101 -13.18 2.37 2.50
C ILE A 101 -14.69 2.14 2.33
N LEU A 102 -15.51 3.10 2.78
CA LEU A 102 -16.97 3.01 2.66
C LEU A 102 -17.43 3.18 1.21
N GLU A 103 -16.81 4.11 0.48
CA GLU A 103 -17.28 4.52 -0.84
C GLU A 103 -16.72 3.68 -2.00
N SER A 104 -15.60 2.98 -1.83
CA SER A 104 -15.02 2.13 -2.89
C SER A 104 -15.80 0.83 -3.11
N ASP A 105 -15.72 0.25 -4.31
CA ASP A 105 -16.35 -1.04 -4.63
C ASP A 105 -15.59 -2.22 -4.02
N LYS A 106 -14.25 -2.12 -3.94
CA LYS A 106 -13.36 -3.10 -3.32
C LYS A 106 -12.27 -2.43 -2.50
N VAL A 107 -11.92 -3.07 -1.40
CA VAL A 107 -10.81 -2.68 -0.53
C VAL A 107 -9.74 -3.76 -0.58
N LEU A 108 -8.51 -3.34 -0.81
CA LEU A 108 -7.33 -4.14 -1.03
C LEU A 108 -6.21 -3.71 -0.07
N THR A 109 -5.26 -4.58 0.16
CA THR A 109 -4.02 -4.27 0.85
C THR A 109 -2.88 -5.15 0.34
N VAL A 110 -1.66 -4.90 0.81
CA VAL A 110 -0.42 -5.41 0.24
C VAL A 110 -0.07 -6.86 0.63
N SER A 111 -0.86 -7.52 1.47
CA SER A 111 -0.72 -8.95 1.71
C SER A 111 -1.97 -9.59 2.35
N PRO A 112 -2.22 -10.89 2.13
CA PRO A 112 -3.32 -11.60 2.79
C PRO A 112 -3.20 -11.59 4.31
N TYR A 113 -1.99 -11.73 4.84
CA TYR A 113 -1.74 -11.68 6.28
C TYR A 113 -2.06 -10.29 6.87
N TYR A 114 -1.66 -9.22 6.17
CA TYR A 114 -1.95 -7.87 6.63
C TYR A 114 -3.46 -7.58 6.59
N ALA A 115 -4.20 -8.10 5.59
CA ALA A 115 -5.66 -8.03 5.59
C ALA A 115 -6.29 -8.68 6.84
N GLU A 116 -5.76 -9.83 7.28
CA GLU A 116 -6.19 -10.49 8.53
C GLU A 116 -5.81 -9.69 9.77
N GLU A 117 -4.59 -9.14 9.81
CA GLU A 117 -4.11 -8.31 10.91
C GLU A 117 -4.99 -7.07 11.11
N LEU A 118 -5.30 -6.34 10.03
CA LEU A 118 -6.10 -5.10 10.08
C LEU A 118 -7.50 -5.28 10.67
N VAL A 119 -8.06 -6.49 10.56
CA VAL A 119 -9.36 -6.82 11.14
C VAL A 119 -9.24 -7.58 12.45
N SER A 120 -8.05 -7.95 12.91
CA SER A 120 -7.90 -8.81 14.10
C SER A 120 -8.24 -8.10 15.41
N ALA A 121 -7.93 -6.81 15.53
CA ALA A 121 -8.14 -6.02 16.75
C ALA A 121 -8.20 -4.50 16.47
N PRO A 122 -8.79 -3.69 17.37
CA PRO A 122 -8.91 -2.25 17.20
C PRO A 122 -7.58 -1.50 17.05
N ASP A 123 -6.55 -1.91 17.79
CA ASP A 123 -5.20 -1.33 17.71
C ASP A 123 -4.51 -1.67 16.37
N LYS A 124 -4.83 -2.83 15.80
CA LYS A 124 -4.29 -3.27 14.50
C LYS A 124 -4.95 -2.56 13.32
N GLY A 125 -6.25 -2.33 13.39
CA GLY A 125 -6.98 -1.56 12.39
C GLY A 125 -6.95 -0.05 12.63
N VAL A 126 -6.29 0.43 13.69
CA VAL A 126 -6.19 1.84 14.08
C VAL A 126 -7.57 2.51 14.00
N GLU A 127 -8.49 2.00 14.83
CA GLU A 127 -9.90 2.45 14.95
C GLU A 127 -10.78 2.23 13.70
N LEU A 128 -10.23 1.72 12.59
CA LEU A 128 -10.97 1.36 11.37
C LEU A 128 -11.26 -0.14 11.26
N ASP A 129 -10.80 -0.96 12.21
CA ASP A 129 -10.93 -2.44 12.20
C ASP A 129 -12.37 -2.90 11.91
N ASN A 130 -13.36 -2.30 12.58
CA ASN A 130 -14.77 -2.64 12.42
C ASN A 130 -15.34 -2.26 11.06
N ILE A 131 -14.91 -1.11 10.53
CA ILE A 131 -15.34 -0.62 9.22
C ILE A 131 -14.74 -1.51 8.12
N ILE A 132 -13.45 -1.83 8.23
CA ILE A 132 -12.75 -2.73 7.31
C ILE A 132 -13.39 -4.12 7.35
N ARG A 133 -13.68 -4.66 8.54
CA ARG A 133 -14.35 -5.96 8.72
C ARG A 133 -15.73 -5.99 8.06
N LYS A 134 -16.52 -4.94 8.24
CA LYS A 134 -17.86 -4.82 7.66
C LYS A 134 -17.81 -4.72 6.13
N ARG A 135 -16.85 -3.97 5.59
CA ARG A 135 -16.70 -3.78 4.14
C ARG A 135 -16.10 -5.01 3.45
N GLY A 136 -15.20 -5.70 4.14
CA GLY A 136 -14.34 -6.76 3.64
C GLY A 136 -13.10 -6.20 2.96
N ILE A 137 -11.95 -6.83 3.21
CA ILE A 137 -10.64 -6.48 2.65
C ILE A 137 -9.97 -7.71 2.06
N LYS A 138 -9.19 -7.54 0.98
CA LYS A 138 -8.38 -8.61 0.38
C LYS A 138 -6.93 -8.21 0.27
N GLY A 139 -6.03 -9.13 0.58
CA GLY A 139 -4.61 -8.93 0.37
C GLY A 139 -4.15 -9.37 -1.01
N ILE A 140 -3.39 -8.52 -1.70
CA ILE A 140 -2.67 -8.83 -2.93
C ILE A 140 -1.20 -8.52 -2.67
N VAL A 141 -0.35 -9.53 -2.79
CA VAL A 141 1.09 -9.38 -2.54
C VAL A 141 1.69 -8.43 -3.58
N ASN A 142 2.48 -7.46 -3.12
CA ASN A 142 3.22 -6.59 -4.02
C ASN A 142 4.17 -7.42 -4.90
N GLY A 143 4.14 -7.16 -6.21
CA GLY A 143 5.10 -7.73 -7.14
C GLY A 143 6.37 -6.89 -7.20
N MET A 144 7.48 -7.52 -7.58
CA MET A 144 8.70 -6.86 -8.04
C MET A 144 8.99 -7.28 -9.47
N ASP A 145 9.53 -6.39 -10.30
CA ASP A 145 10.01 -6.76 -11.63
C ASP A 145 11.34 -7.50 -11.47
N GLU A 146 11.29 -8.82 -11.62
CA GLU A 146 12.47 -9.69 -11.48
C GLU A 146 13.50 -9.51 -12.60
N GLN A 147 13.14 -8.87 -13.72
CA GLN A 147 14.09 -8.57 -14.81
C GLN A 147 14.89 -7.31 -14.50
N GLU A 148 14.21 -6.27 -14.01
CA GLU A 148 14.84 -5.03 -13.58
C GLU A 148 15.66 -5.26 -12.30
N TRP A 149 15.07 -5.90 -11.30
CA TRP A 149 15.67 -6.20 -10.00
C TRP A 149 16.35 -7.57 -9.98
N ASN A 150 17.11 -7.87 -11.03
CA ASN A 150 17.85 -9.11 -11.12
C ASN A 150 19.28 -8.93 -10.58
N PRO A 151 19.62 -9.49 -9.41
CA PRO A 151 20.96 -9.31 -8.83
C PRO A 151 22.07 -10.01 -9.62
N MET A 152 21.74 -10.86 -10.62
CA MET A 152 22.70 -11.44 -11.56
C MET A 152 23.09 -10.49 -12.69
N THR A 153 22.22 -9.55 -13.05
CA THR A 153 22.41 -8.65 -14.19
C THR A 153 22.40 -7.18 -13.80
N ASP A 154 22.15 -6.87 -12.53
CA ASP A 154 22.25 -5.53 -11.97
C ASP A 154 23.68 -4.99 -12.18
N LYS A 155 23.76 -3.79 -12.75
CA LYS A 155 25.02 -3.11 -13.08
C LYS A 155 25.50 -2.22 -11.93
N PHE A 156 24.64 -1.96 -10.95
CA PHE A 156 24.93 -1.13 -9.78
C PHE A 156 25.42 -1.95 -8.59
N THR A 157 25.36 -3.28 -8.66
CA THR A 157 25.99 -4.18 -7.69
C THR A 157 27.43 -4.50 -8.12
N SER A 158 28.37 -4.35 -7.18
CA SER A 158 29.78 -4.69 -7.41
C SER A 158 30.02 -6.21 -7.55
N MET A 159 29.06 -7.02 -7.12
CA MET A 159 29.09 -8.49 -7.21
C MET A 159 27.74 -9.04 -7.65
N LYS A 160 27.77 -9.98 -8.60
CA LYS A 160 26.58 -10.68 -9.09
C LYS A 160 26.19 -11.80 -8.13
N LEU A 161 24.94 -11.80 -7.67
CA LEU A 161 24.44 -12.79 -6.72
C LEU A 161 23.66 -13.90 -7.43
N THR A 162 24.21 -15.10 -7.39
CA THR A 162 23.57 -16.35 -7.87
C THR A 162 22.83 -17.04 -6.72
N LEU A 163 21.99 -18.04 -7.03
CA LEU A 163 21.40 -18.94 -6.02
C LEU A 163 22.45 -19.66 -5.14
N ASN A 164 23.70 -19.72 -5.58
CA ASN A 164 24.81 -20.32 -4.84
C ASN A 164 25.71 -19.29 -4.14
N SER A 165 25.43 -18.00 -4.32
CA SER A 165 26.17 -16.93 -3.66
C SER A 165 25.78 -16.92 -2.18
N ARG A 166 26.73 -17.30 -1.32
CA ARG A 166 26.53 -17.31 0.14
C ARG A 166 26.95 -15.96 0.70
N CYS A 167 26.04 -15.28 1.39
CA CYS A 167 26.42 -14.25 2.35
C CYS A 167 26.84 -14.91 3.66
N HIS A 168 27.97 -14.50 4.21
CA HIS A 168 28.31 -14.79 5.60
C HIS A 168 27.52 -13.79 6.46
N GLY A 169 26.40 -14.22 7.01
CA GLY A 169 25.70 -13.46 8.06
C GLY A 169 26.57 -13.41 9.30
N HIS A 170 26.88 -12.21 9.80
CA HIS A 170 27.36 -12.06 11.16
C HIS A 170 26.15 -12.16 12.09
N PRO A 171 26.19 -12.96 13.17
CA PRO A 171 25.12 -12.93 14.15
C PRO A 171 24.97 -11.50 14.69
N LEU A 172 23.74 -11.01 14.78
CA LEU A 172 23.45 -9.77 15.52
C LEU A 172 23.80 -10.03 16.99
N ASP A 173 24.60 -9.15 17.57
CA ASP A 173 24.92 -9.19 19.00
C ASP A 173 23.61 -9.13 19.82
N ASP A 174 23.55 -9.86 20.92
CA ASP A 174 22.43 -9.73 21.85
C ASP A 174 22.37 -8.29 22.41
N GLU A 175 21.20 -7.84 22.89
CA GLU A 175 21.03 -6.51 23.52
C GLU A 175 21.93 -6.29 24.77
N ARG A 176 22.78 -7.26 25.12
CA ARG A 176 23.74 -7.23 26.22
C ARG A 176 25.20 -7.14 25.75
N GLY A 177 25.46 -7.04 24.45
CA GLY A 177 26.79 -6.81 23.87
C GLY A 177 27.75 -8.01 24.01
N ASN A 178 27.24 -9.22 24.21
CA ASN A 178 28.09 -10.41 24.28
C ASN A 178 28.36 -10.96 22.88
N LYS A 179 29.62 -10.90 22.44
CA LYS A 179 30.10 -11.55 21.22
C LYS A 179 29.86 -13.06 21.29
N LEU A 180 28.86 -13.56 20.57
CA LEU A 180 28.69 -14.98 20.32
C LEU A 180 29.76 -15.45 19.34
N VAL A 181 30.94 -15.82 19.84
CA VAL A 181 31.94 -16.55 19.06
C VAL A 181 31.45 -18.00 18.93
N LYS A 182 30.61 -18.26 17.92
CA LYS A 182 30.46 -19.61 17.36
C LYS A 182 31.09 -19.62 15.98
N SER A 183 32.19 -20.36 15.87
CA SER A 183 32.81 -20.72 14.59
C SER A 183 31.77 -21.40 13.70
N THR A 184 31.32 -20.73 12.64
CA THR A 184 30.42 -21.34 11.66
C THR A 184 31.23 -22.24 10.74
N SER A 185 31.20 -23.54 11.00
CA SER A 185 31.69 -24.60 10.10
C SER A 185 30.53 -25.45 9.57
N CYS A 186 29.41 -24.83 9.17
CA CYS A 186 28.29 -25.57 8.58
C CYS A 186 27.90 -25.01 7.21
N PRO A 187 27.94 -25.83 6.13
CA PRO A 187 27.28 -25.51 4.88
C PRO A 187 25.78 -25.78 5.05
N VAL A 188 24.97 -24.74 5.16
CA VAL A 188 23.50 -24.87 5.12
C VAL A 188 23.12 -25.32 3.70
N THR A 189 22.32 -26.38 3.59
CA THR A 189 21.75 -26.90 2.34
C THR A 189 20.46 -26.15 1.99
N SER A 190 20.10 -26.16 0.71
CA SER A 190 19.11 -25.29 0.05
C SER A 190 17.68 -25.27 0.61
N ASN A 191 17.34 -26.06 1.63
CA ASN A 191 15.99 -26.13 2.19
C ASN A 191 15.80 -25.34 3.51
N GLU A 192 16.84 -24.67 4.02
CA GLU A 192 16.78 -23.87 5.26
C GLU A 192 17.20 -22.41 5.05
N LEU A 193 16.89 -21.83 3.89
CA LEU A 193 17.09 -20.39 3.67
C LEU A 193 15.89 -19.60 4.19
N ALA A 194 15.93 -19.23 5.47
CA ALA A 194 15.29 -17.99 5.90
C ALA A 194 16.14 -16.84 5.35
N VAL A 195 15.64 -16.16 4.31
CA VAL A 195 16.30 -14.97 3.73
C VAL A 195 16.26 -13.86 4.79
N LEU A 196 17.39 -13.61 5.45
CA LEU A 196 17.53 -12.54 6.45
C LEU A 196 18.82 -11.72 6.30
N ASP A 197 19.40 -11.62 5.11
CA ASP A 197 20.60 -10.80 4.90
C ASP A 197 20.45 -9.85 3.71
N LEU A 198 19.97 -8.63 3.99
CA LEU A 198 20.25 -7.46 3.15
C LEU A 198 20.31 -6.14 3.95
N ILE A 199 20.40 -6.21 5.27
CA ILE A 199 20.24 -5.05 6.14
C ILE A 199 21.44 -4.98 7.08
N ARG A 200 22.40 -4.11 6.78
CA ARG A 200 23.52 -3.81 7.70
C ARG A 200 23.35 -2.49 8.45
N ASN A 201 22.48 -1.61 7.98
CA ASN A 201 22.26 -0.31 8.60
C ASN A 201 20.81 -0.22 9.04
N SER A 202 20.59 0.10 10.31
CA SER A 202 19.27 0.42 10.83
C SER A 202 19.30 1.87 11.33
N LEU A 203 18.36 2.68 10.85
CA LEU A 203 18.16 4.04 11.33
C LEU A 203 16.91 4.05 12.19
N LYS A 204 17.05 4.30 13.49
CA LYS A 204 15.91 4.49 14.37
C LYS A 204 15.29 5.87 14.07
N VAL A 205 14.07 5.87 13.52
CA VAL A 205 13.35 7.08 13.11
C VAL A 205 12.56 7.65 14.29
N ASP A 206 11.99 6.78 15.13
CA ASP A 206 11.32 7.13 16.39
C ASP A 206 11.33 5.92 17.36
N GLU A 207 10.62 6.02 18.50
CA GLU A 207 10.58 4.96 19.52
C GLU A 207 10.04 3.62 19.01
N HIS A 208 9.26 3.62 17.93
CA HIS A 208 8.58 2.43 17.39
C HIS A 208 9.01 2.07 15.96
N THR A 209 9.78 2.92 15.29
CA THR A 209 10.10 2.78 13.87
C THR A 209 11.61 2.70 13.66
N THR A 210 12.06 1.58 13.10
CA THR A 210 13.45 1.38 12.68
C THR A 210 13.50 1.11 11.19
N LEU A 211 14.13 2.00 10.44
CA LEU A 211 14.29 1.90 9.00
C LEU A 211 15.51 1.04 8.69
N LEU A 212 15.31 -0.02 7.93
CA LEU A 212 16.35 -0.97 7.57
C LEU A 212 16.88 -0.61 6.19
N MET A 213 18.14 -0.14 6.13
CA MET A 213 18.79 0.32 4.91
C MET A 213 19.78 -0.72 4.37
N PRO A 214 19.75 -0.99 3.05
CA PRO A 214 20.80 -1.76 2.40
C PRO A 214 22.14 -1.04 2.51
N SER A 215 23.21 -1.77 2.86
CA SER A 215 24.57 -1.24 2.80
C SER A 215 25.16 -1.51 1.41
N PHE A 216 25.46 -0.45 0.66
CA PHE A 216 26.28 -0.54 -0.53
C PHE A 216 27.70 -0.08 -0.16
N HIS A 217 28.68 -0.98 -0.24
CA HIS A 217 30.12 -0.66 -0.22
C HIS A 217 30.67 -0.70 -1.64
#